data_AF-A0A7K2AXV0-F1
#
_entry.id   AF-A0A7K2AXV0-F1
#
_cell.length_a   1.000
_cell.length_b   1.000
_cell.length_c   1.000
_cell.angle_alpha   90.00
_cell.angle_beta   90.00
_cell.angle_gamma   90.00
#
_symmetry.space_group_name_H-M   'P 1'
#
loop_
_entity.id
_entity.type
_entity.pdbx_description
1 polymer ?
#
loop_
_entity_poly.entity_id
_entity_poly.type
_entity_poly.pdbx_seq_one_letter_code
_entity_poly.pdbx_strand_id
1 'polypeptide(L)'
;MRRMVPVNWWVLPWWILASAAGYAVGGAIESAAGPLEGVTVIGYVTAGGAAAAVLQWLALRRHVARAGHWIGTAIVGGAVVAVVSILAGVLAGLAAGAVGDAEAGRAFGEDVAGVSAAILYGIAVGMLQGRLLRRHFARAGRWVLVSAVGWIVAGLTAGVTEGVAGWAVLGAVYGALTGGVLVALLRQTPDETPAGEE
;
A
#
# COMPACT_ATOMS: atom_id res chain seq x y z
N MET A 1 6.38 -26.71 19.74
CA MET A 1 5.32 -26.12 18.90
C MET A 1 4.62 -25.02 19.68
N ARG A 2 4.60 -23.77 19.21
CA ARG A 2 3.83 -22.69 19.85
C ARG A 2 2.39 -22.79 19.36
N ARG A 3 1.41 -22.97 20.26
CA ARG A 3 -0.02 -22.88 19.93
C ARG A 3 -0.26 -21.52 19.28
N MET A 4 -0.71 -21.51 18.03
CA MET A 4 -1.13 -20.28 17.37
C MET A 4 -2.48 -19.87 17.99
N VAL A 5 -2.56 -18.64 18.49
CA VAL A 5 -3.82 -18.08 19.00
C VAL A 5 -4.79 -17.98 17.83
N PRO A 6 -6.04 -18.47 17.93
CA PRO A 6 -7.01 -18.39 16.85
C PRO A 6 -7.18 -16.94 16.41
N VAL A 7 -7.00 -16.71 15.11
CA VAL A 7 -7.07 -15.37 14.52
C VAL A 7 -8.53 -14.94 14.47
N ASN A 8 -8.87 -13.96 15.29
CA ASN A 8 -10.21 -13.39 15.36
C ASN A 8 -10.43 -12.37 14.23
N TRP A 9 -11.69 -12.19 13.82
CA TRP A 9 -12.07 -11.15 12.85
C TRP A 9 -11.73 -9.74 13.33
N TRP A 10 -11.42 -9.55 14.62
CA TRP A 10 -11.00 -8.28 15.20
C TRP A 10 -9.70 -7.71 14.60
N VAL A 11 -8.86 -8.52 13.96
CA VAL A 11 -7.67 -8.00 13.26
C VAL A 11 -8.07 -7.08 12.09
N LEU A 12 -9.20 -7.35 11.42
CA LEU A 12 -9.64 -6.59 10.26
C LEU A 12 -9.94 -5.11 10.57
N PRO A 13 -10.81 -4.75 11.54
CA PRO A 13 -11.09 -3.34 11.83
C PRO A 13 -9.82 -2.60 12.28
N TRP A 14 -8.94 -3.24 13.06
CA TRP A 14 -7.65 -2.64 13.44
C TRP A 14 -6.75 -2.37 12.23
N TRP A 15 -6.74 -3.29 11.26
CA TRP A 15 -5.98 -3.14 10.03
C TRP A 15 -6.49 -1.99 9.17
N ILE A 16 -7.81 -1.87 9.04
CA ILE A 16 -8.48 -0.78 8.32
C ILE A 16 -8.14 0.56 8.99
N LEU A 17 -8.32 0.66 10.31
CA LEU A 17 -8.02 1.88 11.07
C LEU A 17 -6.54 2.27 10.99
N ALA A 18 -5.63 1.30 11.09
CA ALA A 18 -4.19 1.53 10.96
C ALA A 18 -3.84 2.08 9.57
N SER A 19 -4.46 1.55 8.52
CA SER A 19 -4.24 2.00 7.15
C SER A 19 -4.82 3.40 6.93
N ALA A 20 -6.06 3.62 7.34
CA ALA A 20 -6.73 4.92 7.25
C ALA A 20 -5.94 6.01 8.00
N ALA A 21 -5.57 5.76 9.25
CA ALA A 21 -4.79 6.71 10.05
C ALA A 21 -3.41 6.97 9.44
N GLY A 22 -2.75 5.94 8.90
CA GLY A 22 -1.46 6.10 8.22
C GLY A 22 -1.55 7.04 7.03
N TYR A 23 -2.51 6.82 6.12
CA TYR A 23 -2.66 7.72 4.98
C TYR A 23 -3.18 9.10 5.35
N ALA A 24 -4.02 9.22 6.39
CA ALA A 24 -4.44 10.52 6.92
C ALA A 24 -3.24 11.40 7.32
N VAL A 25 -2.15 10.81 7.83
CA VAL A 25 -0.89 11.53 8.07
C VAL A 25 -0.32 12.09 6.77
N GLY A 26 -0.31 11.31 5.68
CA GLY A 26 0.09 11.79 4.35
C GLY A 26 -0.73 13.00 3.90
N GLY A 27 -2.06 12.93 4.03
CA GLY A 27 -2.96 14.04 3.70
C GLY A 27 -2.81 15.26 4.60
N ALA A 28 -2.45 15.08 5.88
CA ALA A 28 -2.15 16.20 6.77
C ALA A 28 -0.85 16.89 6.38
N ILE A 29 0.17 16.14 5.96
CA ILE A 29 1.42 16.69 5.44
C ILE A 29 1.15 17.45 4.14
N GLU A 30 0.35 16.89 3.22
CA GLU A 30 -0.08 17.60 2.01
C GLU A 30 -0.78 18.92 2.33
N SER A 31 -1.76 18.88 3.23
CA SER A 31 -2.52 20.06 3.63
C SER A 31 -1.64 21.15 4.25
N ALA A 32 -0.59 20.76 4.98
CA ALA A 32 0.34 21.68 5.63
C ALA A 32 1.41 22.24 4.68
N ALA A 33 1.89 21.42 3.74
CA ALA A 33 2.93 21.81 2.79
C ALA A 33 2.38 22.55 1.55
N GLY A 34 1.07 22.46 1.30
CA GLY A 34 0.39 23.11 0.18
C GLY A 34 0.55 22.35 -1.14
N PRO A 35 -0.10 22.85 -2.22
CA PRO A 35 0.00 22.28 -3.57
C PRO A 35 1.39 22.56 -4.13
N LEU A 36 2.33 21.68 -3.79
CA LEU A 36 3.67 21.66 -4.37
C LEU A 36 3.62 20.72 -5.58
N GLU A 37 4.19 21.12 -6.71
CA GLU A 37 4.10 20.38 -7.97
C GLU A 37 4.68 18.96 -7.88
N GLY A 38 3.98 17.95 -8.43
CA GLY A 38 4.39 16.59 -8.84
C GLY A 38 5.25 15.72 -7.90
N VAL A 39 6.39 16.23 -7.43
CA VAL A 39 7.38 15.56 -6.58
C VAL A 39 6.86 15.30 -5.16
N THR A 40 5.84 16.05 -4.72
CA THR A 40 5.34 15.99 -3.33
C THR A 40 4.22 14.97 -3.11
N VAL A 41 3.37 14.67 -4.10
CA VAL A 41 2.36 13.60 -4.00
C VAL A 41 3.04 12.28 -3.62
N ILE A 42 4.16 11.99 -4.26
CA ILE A 42 5.02 10.84 -3.94
C ILE A 42 5.51 10.89 -2.49
N GLY A 43 5.92 12.07 -2.02
CA GLY A 43 6.34 12.30 -0.64
C GLY A 43 5.24 12.00 0.35
N TYR A 44 4.01 12.48 0.09
CA TYR A 44 2.85 12.26 0.95
C TYR A 44 2.38 10.80 0.94
N VAL A 45 2.35 10.16 -0.23
CA VAL A 45 2.08 8.72 -0.37
C VAL A 45 3.11 7.90 0.41
N THR A 46 4.38 8.24 0.29
CA THR A 46 5.47 7.51 0.96
C THR A 46 5.40 7.70 2.48
N ALA A 47 5.17 8.93 2.94
CA ALA A 47 5.00 9.24 4.35
C ALA A 47 3.77 8.54 4.94
N GLY A 48 2.62 8.63 4.26
CA GLY A 48 1.39 7.98 4.68
C GLY A 48 1.47 6.45 4.64
N GLY A 49 2.12 5.90 3.61
CA GLY A 49 2.40 4.47 3.48
C GLY A 49 3.35 3.95 4.55
N ALA A 50 4.40 4.70 4.91
CA ALA A 50 5.29 4.37 6.01
C ALA A 50 4.56 4.41 7.36
N ALA A 51 3.75 5.45 7.60
CA ALA A 51 2.92 5.55 8.80
C ALA A 51 1.93 4.37 8.90
N ALA A 52 1.25 4.04 7.80
CA ALA A 52 0.35 2.89 7.71
C ALA A 52 1.10 1.59 8.02
N ALA A 53 2.29 1.39 7.48
CA ALA A 53 3.09 0.20 7.72
C ALA A 53 3.55 0.07 9.18
N VAL A 54 3.89 1.18 9.84
CA VAL A 54 4.19 1.21 11.27
C VAL A 54 2.96 0.84 12.09
N LEU A 55 1.80 1.43 11.79
CA LEU A 55 0.55 1.14 12.50
C LEU A 55 0.09 -0.31 12.28
N GLN A 56 0.18 -0.83 11.06
CA GLN A 56 -0.08 -2.22 10.73
C GLN A 56 0.88 -3.17 11.46
N TRP A 57 2.16 -2.80 11.55
CA TRP A 57 3.14 -3.55 12.34
C TRP A 57 2.78 -3.57 13.82
N LEU A 58 2.35 -2.43 14.40
CA LEU A 58 1.90 -2.37 15.80
C LEU A 58 0.68 -3.27 16.06
N ALA A 59 -0.22 -3.40 15.08
CA ALA A 59 -1.33 -4.35 15.14
C ALA A 59 -0.84 -5.81 15.05
N LEU A 60 0.15 -6.10 14.19
CA LEU A 60 0.65 -7.46 13.97
C LEU A 60 1.66 -7.95 14.99
N ARG A 61 2.44 -7.09 15.64
CA ARG A 61 3.56 -7.50 16.51
C ARG A 61 3.11 -8.37 17.69
N ARG A 62 1.84 -8.28 18.08
CA ARG A 62 1.22 -9.15 19.10
C ARG A 62 1.00 -10.59 18.61
N HIS A 63 0.94 -10.80 17.29
CA HIS A 63 0.66 -12.09 16.67
C HIS A 63 1.88 -12.69 15.95
N VAL A 64 2.81 -11.86 15.45
CA VAL A 64 3.96 -12.31 14.65
C VAL A 64 5.26 -11.69 15.15
N ALA A 65 6.08 -12.49 15.85
CA ALA A 65 7.32 -12.04 16.52
C ALA A 65 8.43 -11.53 15.57
N ARG A 66 8.34 -11.78 14.25
CA ARG A 66 9.34 -11.33 13.24
C ARG A 66 8.82 -10.25 12.30
N ALA A 67 7.72 -9.57 12.65
CA ALA A 67 7.10 -8.57 11.79
C ALA A 67 7.94 -7.29 11.58
N GLY A 68 9.09 -7.11 12.25
CA GLY A 68 9.93 -5.90 12.11
C GLY A 68 10.38 -5.58 10.67
N HIS A 69 10.53 -6.60 9.82
CA HIS A 69 10.87 -6.41 8.40
C HIS A 69 9.71 -5.79 7.58
N TRP A 70 8.49 -5.75 8.11
CA TRP A 70 7.31 -5.16 7.45
C TRP A 70 7.49 -3.68 7.17
N ILE A 71 8.06 -2.94 8.12
CA ILE A 71 8.30 -1.49 7.98
C ILE A 71 9.30 -1.23 6.84
N GLY A 72 10.35 -2.04 6.75
CA GLY A 72 11.35 -1.93 5.67
C GLY A 72 10.74 -2.10 4.28
N THR A 73 9.71 -2.94 4.14
CA THR A 73 9.03 -3.13 2.84
C THR A 73 8.31 -1.88 2.35
N ALA A 74 7.70 -1.10 3.26
CA ALA A 74 7.01 0.13 2.90
C ALA A 74 7.99 1.25 2.54
N ILE A 75 9.09 1.38 3.28
CA ILE A 75 10.14 2.37 3.01
C ILE A 75 10.79 2.09 1.65
N VAL A 76 11.23 0.85 1.41
CA VAL A 76 11.87 0.47 0.13
C VAL A 76 10.88 0.57 -1.02
N GLY A 77 9.64 0.12 -0.83
CA GLY A 77 8.58 0.25 -1.83
C GLY A 77 8.32 1.70 -2.21
N GLY A 78 8.18 2.59 -1.23
CA GLY A 78 7.99 4.03 -1.46
C GLY A 78 9.18 4.69 -2.14
N ALA A 79 10.41 4.36 -1.74
CA ALA A 79 11.62 4.89 -2.38
C ALA A 79 11.72 4.47 -3.86
N VAL A 80 11.47 3.20 -4.17
CA VAL A 80 11.49 2.71 -5.57
C VAL A 80 10.45 3.43 -6.41
N VAL A 81 9.23 3.57 -5.89
CA VAL A 81 8.14 4.26 -6.60
C VAL A 81 8.49 5.72 -6.82
N ALA A 82 9.03 6.39 -5.80
CA ALA A 82 9.43 7.78 -5.92
C ALA A 82 10.38 8.00 -7.10
N VAL A 83 11.39 7.14 -7.22
CA VAL A 83 12.35 7.21 -8.33
C VAL A 83 11.65 6.94 -9.67
N VAL A 84 10.84 5.89 -9.78
CA VAL A 84 10.19 5.53 -11.05
C VAL A 84 9.20 6.60 -11.50
N SER A 85 8.42 7.17 -10.59
CA SER A 85 7.42 8.20 -10.90
C SER A 85 8.07 9.51 -11.33
N ILE A 86 9.18 9.91 -10.70
CA ILE A 86 9.98 11.07 -11.15
C ILE A 86 10.46 10.84 -12.58
N LEU A 87 11.01 9.67 -12.88
CA LEU A 87 11.48 9.34 -14.24
C LEU A 87 10.34 9.34 -15.26
N ALA A 88 9.18 8.75 -14.92
CA ALA A 88 8.01 8.71 -15.79
C ALA A 88 7.48 10.12 -16.10
N GLY A 89 7.38 10.99 -15.09
CA GLY A 89 6.95 12.38 -15.28
C GLY A 89 7.90 13.18 -16.18
N VAL A 90 9.22 13.03 -15.99
CA VAL A 90 10.21 13.68 -16.87
C VAL A 90 10.07 13.22 -18.32
N LEU A 91 9.94 11.91 -18.55
CA LEU A 91 9.79 11.36 -19.91
C LEU A 91 8.49 11.82 -20.57
N ALA A 92 7.38 11.83 -19.84
CA ALA A 92 6.10 12.31 -20.34
C ALA A 92 6.14 13.80 -20.70
N GLY A 93 6.75 14.64 -19.86
CA GLY A 93 6.91 16.07 -20.12
C GLY A 93 7.76 16.35 -21.37
N LEU A 94 8.86 15.59 -21.57
CA LEU A 94 9.68 15.69 -22.77
C LEU A 94 8.91 15.29 -24.04
N ALA A 95 8.09 14.23 -23.97
CA ALA A 95 7.26 13.79 -25.09
C ALA A 95 6.15 14.81 -25.42
N ALA A 96 5.48 15.35 -24.41
CA ALA A 96 4.45 16.38 -24.55
C ALA A 96 4.97 17.66 -25.23
N GLY A 97 6.15 18.13 -24.81
CA GLY A 97 6.79 19.30 -25.42
C GLY A 97 7.12 19.13 -26.90
N ALA A 98 7.22 17.90 -27.40
CA ALA A 98 7.51 17.60 -28.80
C ALA A 98 6.28 17.61 -29.72
N VAL A 99 5.05 17.50 -29.19
CA VAL A 99 3.83 17.25 -30.00
C VAL A 99 2.91 18.48 -30.13
N GLY A 100 3.16 19.55 -29.36
CA GLY A 100 2.52 20.86 -29.60
C GLY A 100 1.14 21.04 -28.97
N ASP A 101 1.12 20.98 -27.65
CA ASP A 101 0.31 21.77 -26.71
C ASP A 101 0.89 21.41 -25.34
N ALA A 102 1.85 22.22 -24.89
CA ALA A 102 2.65 21.90 -23.71
C ALA A 102 1.79 21.76 -22.45
N GLU A 103 0.66 22.45 -22.39
CA GLU A 103 -0.23 22.45 -21.23
C GLU A 103 -1.11 21.19 -21.20
N ALA A 104 -1.77 20.87 -22.32
CA ALA A 104 -2.55 19.63 -22.43
C ALA A 104 -1.69 18.38 -22.27
N GLY A 105 -0.48 18.38 -22.84
CA GLY A 105 0.45 17.27 -22.71
C GLY A 105 1.02 17.14 -21.29
N ARG A 106 1.23 18.25 -20.57
CA ARG A 106 1.63 18.22 -19.14
C ARG A 106 0.53 17.64 -18.26
N ALA A 107 -0.71 18.09 -18.42
CA ALA A 107 -1.85 17.59 -17.64
C ALA A 107 -2.05 16.08 -17.83
N PHE A 108 -2.04 15.60 -19.08
CA PHE A 108 -2.10 14.16 -19.36
C PHE A 108 -0.92 13.40 -18.77
N GLY A 109 0.29 13.98 -18.84
CA GLY A 109 1.50 13.40 -18.26
C GLY A 109 1.41 13.25 -16.73
N GLU A 110 0.83 14.24 -16.04
CA GLU A 110 0.60 14.20 -14.59
C GLU A 110 -0.39 13.10 -14.19
N ASP A 111 -1.51 12.97 -14.91
CA ASP A 111 -2.51 11.91 -14.67
C ASP A 111 -1.93 10.50 -14.88
N VAL A 112 -1.25 10.29 -16.01
CA VAL A 112 -0.62 9.01 -16.33
C VAL A 112 0.50 8.69 -15.34
N ALA A 113 1.30 9.67 -14.95
CA ALA A 113 2.34 9.49 -13.93
C ALA A 113 1.73 9.11 -12.58
N GLY A 114 0.65 9.76 -12.16
CA GLY A 114 -0.06 9.45 -10.90
C GLY A 114 -0.63 8.03 -10.87
N VAL A 115 -1.35 7.62 -11.92
CA VAL A 115 -1.92 6.27 -12.02
C VAL A 115 -0.81 5.21 -12.09
N SER A 116 0.23 5.46 -12.89
CA SER A 116 1.36 4.55 -13.02
C SER A 116 2.11 4.41 -11.69
N ALA A 117 2.32 5.52 -10.98
CA ALA A 117 2.94 5.54 -9.65
C ALA A 117 2.15 4.67 -8.66
N ALA A 118 0.84 4.82 -8.61
CA ALA A 118 -0.03 4.06 -7.71
C ALA A 118 0.03 2.55 -7.99
N ILE A 119 -0.04 2.15 -9.27
CA ILE A 119 0.07 0.75 -9.69
C ILE A 119 1.44 0.17 -9.31
N LEU A 120 2.51 0.88 -9.64
CA LEU A 120 3.88 0.46 -9.33
C LEU A 120 4.10 0.35 -7.83
N TYR A 121 3.51 1.24 -7.04
CA TYR A 121 3.55 1.18 -5.58
C TYR A 121 2.86 -0.05 -5.05
N GLY A 122 1.64 -0.33 -5.52
CA GLY A 122 0.91 -1.53 -5.15
C GLY A 122 1.66 -2.82 -5.49
N ILE A 123 2.32 -2.87 -6.65
CA ILE A 123 3.15 -4.00 -7.06
C ILE A 123 4.40 -4.10 -6.18
N ALA A 124 5.16 -3.02 -5.98
CA ALA A 124 6.39 -3.03 -5.22
C ALA A 124 6.15 -3.45 -3.76
N VAL A 125 5.18 -2.80 -3.10
CA VAL A 125 4.77 -3.15 -1.73
C VAL A 125 4.22 -4.57 -1.67
N GLY A 126 3.34 -4.94 -2.62
CA GLY A 126 2.78 -6.28 -2.71
C GLY A 126 3.84 -7.37 -2.88
N MET A 127 4.87 -7.15 -3.70
CA MET A 127 5.98 -8.08 -3.89
C MET A 127 6.82 -8.23 -2.61
N LEU A 128 7.16 -7.11 -1.96
CA LEU A 128 7.98 -7.13 -0.74
C LEU A 128 7.23 -7.78 0.42
N GLN A 129 5.98 -7.36 0.67
CA GLN A 129 5.12 -7.97 1.70
C GLN A 129 4.80 -9.42 1.37
N GLY A 130 4.54 -9.74 0.09
CA GLY A 130 4.27 -11.09 -0.38
C GLY A 130 5.44 -12.05 -0.20
N ARG A 131 6.70 -11.60 -0.37
CA ARG A 131 7.89 -12.42 -0.04
C ARG A 131 7.98 -12.72 1.45
N LEU A 132 7.63 -11.76 2.29
CA LEU A 132 7.63 -11.93 3.74
C LEU A 132 6.52 -12.89 4.18
N LEU A 133 5.32 -12.76 3.60
CA LEU A 133 4.20 -13.67 3.85
C LEU A 133 4.46 -15.08 3.32
N ARG A 134 5.17 -15.25 2.19
CA ARG A 134 5.53 -16.57 1.65
C ARG A 134 6.37 -17.42 2.59
N ARG A 135 7.09 -16.80 3.53
CA ARG A 135 7.82 -17.55 4.59
C ARG A 135 6.88 -18.24 5.58
N HIS A 136 5.61 -17.85 5.61
CA HIS A 136 4.61 -18.36 6.55
C HIS A 136 3.40 -19.00 5.86
N PHE A 137 3.05 -18.58 4.64
CA PHE A 137 1.87 -19.04 3.91
C PHE A 137 2.20 -19.38 2.46
N ALA A 138 2.00 -20.64 2.05
CA ALA A 138 2.25 -21.09 0.68
C ALA A 138 1.39 -20.35 -0.38
N ARG A 139 0.20 -19.86 0.01
CA ARG A 139 -0.74 -19.15 -0.87
C ARG A 139 -0.56 -17.63 -0.92
N ALA A 140 0.54 -17.10 -0.38
CA ALA A 140 0.81 -15.66 -0.38
C ALA A 140 1.07 -15.05 -1.79
N GLY A 141 1.11 -15.86 -2.86
CA GLY A 141 1.22 -15.37 -4.24
C GLY A 141 0.09 -14.41 -4.65
N ARG A 142 -1.12 -14.58 -4.09
CA ARG A 142 -2.29 -13.69 -4.35
C ARG A 142 -2.14 -12.30 -3.72
N TRP A 143 -1.21 -12.11 -2.79
CA TRP A 143 -1.02 -10.84 -2.08
C TRP A 143 -0.64 -9.70 -3.03
N VAL A 144 0.23 -9.96 -4.00
CA VAL A 144 0.68 -8.95 -4.97
C VAL A 144 -0.49 -8.41 -5.78
N LEU A 145 -1.36 -9.30 -6.26
CA LEU A 145 -2.53 -8.93 -7.05
C LEU A 145 -3.49 -8.07 -6.22
N VAL A 146 -3.73 -8.46 -4.97
CA VAL A 146 -4.63 -7.73 -4.06
C VAL A 146 -4.08 -6.35 -3.72
N SER A 147 -2.76 -6.23 -3.49
CA SER A 147 -2.13 -4.93 -3.27
C SER A 147 -2.23 -4.03 -4.51
N ALA A 148 -2.00 -4.58 -5.71
CA ALA A 148 -2.12 -3.81 -6.96
C ALA A 148 -3.57 -3.34 -7.20
N VAL A 149 -4.55 -4.25 -7.08
CA VAL A 149 -5.97 -3.91 -7.22
C VAL A 149 -6.39 -2.91 -6.15
N GLY A 150 -5.93 -3.10 -4.91
CA GLY A 150 -6.23 -2.19 -3.81
C GLY A 150 -5.77 -0.78 -4.08
N TRP A 151 -4.60 -0.61 -4.70
CA TRP A 151 -4.08 0.69 -5.10
C TRP A 151 -4.82 1.32 -6.27
N ILE A 152 -5.26 0.52 -7.25
CA ILE A 152 -6.09 1.02 -8.36
C ILE A 152 -7.42 1.53 -7.81
N VAL A 153 -8.12 0.73 -7.01
CA VAL A 153 -9.42 1.11 -6.41
C VAL A 153 -9.26 2.34 -5.51
N ALA A 154 -8.21 2.37 -4.69
CA ALA A 154 -7.82 3.51 -3.86
C ALA A 154 -7.61 4.79 -4.69
N GLY A 155 -6.88 4.70 -5.79
CA GLY A 155 -6.62 5.83 -6.70
C GLY A 155 -7.90 6.35 -7.34
N LEU A 156 -8.79 5.46 -7.78
CA LEU A 156 -10.09 5.85 -8.33
C LEU A 156 -10.98 6.56 -7.30
N THR A 157 -10.84 6.23 -6.01
CA THR A 157 -11.57 6.90 -4.93
C THR A 157 -10.94 8.22 -4.48
N ALA A 158 -9.67 8.47 -4.79
CA ALA A 158 -8.96 9.68 -4.38
C ALA A 158 -9.61 10.95 -4.96
N GLY A 159 -10.19 10.87 -6.16
CA GLY A 159 -10.93 11.98 -6.78
C GLY A 159 -12.27 12.32 -6.13
N VAL A 160 -12.72 11.55 -5.12
CA VAL A 160 -14.02 11.75 -4.47
C VAL A 160 -13.94 12.72 -3.27
N THR A 161 -12.75 12.89 -2.70
CA THR A 161 -12.55 13.64 -1.44
C THR A 161 -11.13 14.19 -1.37
N GLU A 162 -10.98 15.48 -1.05
CA GLU A 162 -9.67 16.15 -0.91
C GLU A 162 -9.14 16.12 0.54
N GLY A 163 -7.84 16.39 0.68
CA GLY A 163 -7.17 16.57 1.97
C GLY A 163 -7.22 15.34 2.88
N VAL A 164 -7.03 15.56 4.19
CA VAL A 164 -6.90 14.50 5.21
C VAL A 164 -7.99 13.43 5.12
N ALA A 165 -9.24 13.84 4.86
CA ALA A 165 -10.37 12.93 4.76
C ALA A 165 -10.23 11.99 3.57
N GLY A 166 -9.84 12.49 2.40
CA GLY A 166 -9.68 11.64 1.22
C GLY A 166 -8.55 10.64 1.32
N TRP A 167 -7.43 11.06 1.90
CA TRP A 167 -6.35 10.13 2.22
C TRP A 167 -6.77 9.07 3.24
N ALA A 168 -7.57 9.42 4.23
CA ALA A 168 -8.09 8.46 5.20
C ALA A 168 -9.03 7.43 4.53
N VAL A 169 -9.92 7.87 3.63
CA VAL A 169 -10.81 6.98 2.85
C VAL A 169 -9.98 6.03 1.97
N LEU A 170 -9.01 6.57 1.25
CA LEU A 170 -8.06 5.80 0.44
C LEU A 170 -7.39 4.71 1.28
N GLY A 171 -6.85 5.09 2.44
CA GLY A 171 -6.23 4.17 3.38
C GLY A 171 -7.19 3.12 3.94
N ALA A 172 -8.44 3.49 4.20
CA ALA A 172 -9.47 2.57 4.67
C ALA A 172 -9.83 1.53 3.61
N VAL A 173 -10.02 1.95 2.35
CA VAL A 173 -10.33 1.05 1.21
C VAL A 173 -9.18 0.08 0.99
N TYR A 174 -7.94 0.59 0.91
CA TYR A 174 -6.75 -0.24 0.78
C TYR A 174 -6.60 -1.21 1.96
N GLY A 175 -6.83 -0.73 3.18
CA GLY A 175 -6.82 -1.52 4.40
C GLY A 175 -7.87 -2.64 4.39
N ALA A 176 -9.09 -2.37 3.94
CA ALA A 176 -10.16 -3.36 3.90
C ALA A 176 -9.82 -4.52 2.95
N LEU A 177 -9.30 -4.19 1.75
CA LEU A 177 -8.91 -5.17 0.75
C LEU A 177 -7.73 -6.04 1.22
N THR A 178 -6.65 -5.40 1.68
CA THR A 178 -5.45 -6.12 2.14
C THR A 178 -5.69 -6.88 3.45
N GLY A 179 -6.41 -6.28 4.39
CA GLY A 179 -6.77 -6.87 5.67
C GLY A 179 -7.71 -8.07 5.52
N GLY A 180 -8.69 -8.00 4.61
CA GLY A 180 -9.60 -9.12 4.34
C GLY A 180 -8.85 -10.35 3.82
N VAL A 181 -7.91 -10.14 2.90
CA VAL A 181 -7.06 -11.21 2.38
C VAL A 181 -6.09 -11.73 3.44
N LEU A 182 -5.55 -10.86 4.29
CA LEU A 182 -4.71 -11.27 5.40
C LEU A 182 -5.46 -12.18 6.36
N VAL A 183 -6.66 -11.81 6.77
CA VAL A 183 -7.51 -12.63 7.66
C VAL A 183 -7.87 -13.95 6.98
N ALA A 184 -8.19 -13.95 5.68
CA ALA A 184 -8.45 -15.17 4.93
C ALA A 184 -7.22 -16.10 4.89
N LEU A 185 -6.02 -15.55 4.68
CA LEU A 185 -4.76 -16.32 4.70
C LEU A 185 -4.46 -16.90 6.08
N LEU A 186 -4.63 -16.10 7.14
CA LEU A 186 -4.38 -16.52 8.52
C LEU A 186 -5.30 -17.67 8.96
N ARG A 187 -6.52 -17.75 8.41
CA ARG A 187 -7.48 -18.83 8.67
C ARG A 187 -7.22 -20.10 7.88
N GLN A 188 -6.47 -20.02 6.79
CA GLN A 188 -6.18 -21.17 5.93
C GLN A 188 -5.04 -22.04 6.45
N THR A 189 -4.42 -21.73 7.58
CA THR A 189 -3.37 -22.57 8.18
C THR A 189 -3.99 -23.86 8.70
N PRO A 190 -3.85 -25.01 7.99
CA PRO A 190 -4.52 -26.25 8.37
C PRO A 190 -3.74 -26.90 9.53
N ASP A 191 -4.46 -27.39 10.54
CA ASP A 191 -3.94 -28.39 11.48
C ASP A 191 -3.80 -29.73 10.73
N GLU A 192 -2.83 -29.83 9.83
CA GLU A 192 -2.51 -31.09 9.16
C GLU A 192 -1.17 -31.58 9.65
N THR A 193 -1.20 -32.16 10.84
CA THR A 193 -0.45 -33.40 11.05
C THR A 193 -1.51 -34.46 11.26
N PRO A 194 -1.92 -35.23 10.24
CA PRO A 194 -2.61 -36.48 10.52
C PRO A 194 -1.69 -37.26 11.46
N ALA A 195 -2.13 -37.40 12.71
CA ALA A 195 -1.45 -38.23 13.67
C ALA A 195 -1.32 -39.60 13.01
N GLY A 196 -0.08 -40.03 12.81
CA GLY A 196 0.19 -41.38 12.36
C GLY A 196 -0.59 -42.35 13.23
N GLU A 197 -1.44 -43.11 12.57
CA GLU A 197 -1.89 -44.41 13.04
C GLU A 197 -0.63 -45.28 13.17
N GLU A 198 -0.13 -45.47 14.38
CA GLU A 198 0.74 -46.60 14.76
C GLU A 198 0.20 -47.25 16.04
#